data_AF-A0A5U8J6X6-F1
#
_entry.id   AF-A0A5U8J6X6-F1
#
_cell.length_a   1.000
_cell.length_b   1.000
_cell.length_c   1.000
_cell.angle_alpha   90.00
_cell.angle_beta   90.00
_cell.angle_gamma   90.00
#
_symmetry.space_group_name_H-M   'P 1'
#
loop_
_entity.id
_entity.type
_entity.pdbx_description
1 polymer ?
#
loop_
_entity_poly.entity_id
_entity_poly.type
_entity_poly.pdbx_seq_one_letter_code
_entity_poly.pdbx_strand_id
1 'polypeptide(L)' 'MKMKNNIAENEDVQKANTSVEIYRRLNRSSRLSFALGLHVHNLSMSDSMLTLCIGDILSYLHDDIAFVLRETKKGGGL' A
#
# COMPACT_ATOMS: atom_id res chain seq x y z
N MET A 1 -2.86 36.87 12.21
CA MET A 1 -4.01 36.06 11.74
C MET A 1 -3.67 35.23 10.49
N LYS A 2 -3.02 35.79 9.45
CA LYS A 2 -2.56 35.05 8.25
C LYS A 2 -1.72 33.78 8.51
N MET A 3 -0.83 33.80 9.51
CA MET A 3 0.10 32.70 9.78
C MET A 3 -0.59 31.41 10.25
N LYS A 4 -1.73 31.52 10.95
CA LYS A 4 -2.49 30.35 11.44
C LYS A 4 -3.28 29.67 10.32
N ASN A 5 -3.76 30.44 9.35
CA ASN A 5 -4.52 29.91 8.21
C ASN A 5 -3.62 29.09 7.26
N ASN A 6 -2.39 29.56 7.01
CA ASN A 6 -1.43 28.84 6.16
C ASN A 6 -0.96 27.50 6.74
N ILE A 7 -1.01 27.34 8.07
CA ILE A 7 -0.63 26.10 8.76
C ILE A 7 -1.76 25.07 8.63
N ALA A 8 -3.00 25.48 8.89
CA ALA A 8 -4.18 24.62 8.75
C ALA A 8 -4.37 24.12 7.30
N GLU A 9 -4.18 25.00 6.32
CA GLU A 9 -4.27 24.63 4.89
C GLU A 9 -3.18 23.62 4.48
N ASN A 10 -1.98 23.70 5.06
CA ASN A 10 -0.91 22.73 4.84
C ASN A 10 -1.21 21.36 5.48
N GLU A 11 -1.79 21.35 6.68
CA GLU A 11 -2.20 20.12 7.36
C GLU A 11 -3.31 19.39 6.59
N ASP A 12 -4.30 20.12 6.07
CA ASP A 12 -5.39 19.54 5.26
C ASP A 12 -4.88 18.94 3.95
N VAL A 13 -3.97 19.64 3.26
CA VAL A 13 -3.34 19.12 2.03
C VAL A 13 -2.50 17.88 2.33
N GLN A 14 -1.73 17.87 3.42
CA GLN A 14 -0.97 16.69 3.83
C GLN A 14 -1.88 15.50 4.15
N LYS A 15 -2.99 15.73 4.85
CA LYS A 15 -3.95 14.68 5.18
C LYS A 15 -4.64 14.11 3.93
N ALA A 16 -5.00 14.97 2.97
CA ALA A 16 -5.54 14.56 1.69
C ALA A 16 -4.53 13.75 0.85
N ASN A 17 -3.27 14.16 0.82
CA ASN A 17 -2.21 13.41 0.13
C ASN A 17 -1.99 12.04 0.77
N THR A 18 -1.98 11.96 2.10
CA THR A 18 -1.86 10.70 2.84
C THR A 18 -3.06 9.78 2.58
N SER A 19 -4.28 10.30 2.56
CA SER A 19 -5.46 9.47 2.28
C SER A 19 -5.48 8.90 0.86
N VAL A 20 -5.07 9.70 -0.13
CA VAL A 20 -4.90 9.23 -1.52
C VAL A 20 -3.81 8.16 -1.63
N GLU A 21 -2.70 8.34 -0.91
CA GLU A 21 -1.60 7.37 -0.93
C GLU A 21 -1.97 6.06 -0.22
N ILE A 22 -2.69 6.12 0.91
CA ILE A 22 -3.26 4.94 1.58
C ILE A 22 -4.14 4.16 0.60
N TYR A 23 -5.06 4.83 -0.08
CA TYR A 23 -5.95 4.19 -1.06
C TYR A 23 -5.17 3.55 -2.21
N ARG A 24 -4.18 4.26 -2.77
CA ARG A 24 -3.34 3.72 -3.84
C ARG A 24 -2.61 2.46 -3.44
N ARG A 25 -1.93 2.47 -2.28
CA ARG A 25 -1.14 1.34 -1.80
C ARG A 25 -2.03 0.15 -1.46
N LEU A 26 -3.17 0.38 -0.80
CA LEU A 26 -4.13 -0.68 -0.51
C LEU A 26 -4.71 -1.32 -1.77
N ASN A 27 -5.07 -0.51 -2.77
CA ASN A 27 -5.57 -1.02 -4.04
C ASN A 27 -4.48 -1.80 -4.79
N ARG A 28 -3.25 -1.30 -4.79
CA ARG A 28 -2.11 -1.98 -5.41
C ARG A 28 -1.82 -3.31 -4.73
N SER A 29 -1.76 -3.34 -3.40
CA SER A 29 -1.52 -4.57 -2.64
C SER A 29 -2.63 -5.60 -2.86
N SER A 30 -3.89 -5.17 -2.92
CA SER A 30 -5.02 -6.04 -3.24
C SER A 30 -4.88 -6.70 -4.62
N ARG A 31 -4.58 -5.91 -5.65
CA ARG A 31 -4.40 -6.41 -7.03
C ARG A 31 -3.20 -7.36 -7.16
N LEU A 32 -2.07 -7.03 -6.55
CA LEU A 32 -0.87 -7.86 -6.58
C LEU A 32 -1.07 -9.18 -5.84
N SER A 33 -1.71 -9.15 -4.67
CA SER A 33 -2.04 -10.38 -3.93
C SER A 33 -2.97 -11.29 -4.71
N PHE A 34 -3.99 -10.74 -5.38
CA PHE A 34 -4.89 -11.52 -6.22
C PHE A 34 -4.16 -12.15 -7.41
N ALA A 35 -3.35 -11.36 -8.12
CA ALA A 35 -2.57 -11.83 -9.26
C ALA A 35 -1.56 -12.92 -8.84
N LEU A 36 -0.86 -12.72 -7.72
CA LEU A 36 0.07 -13.70 -7.17
C LEU A 36 -0.67 -15.00 -6.80
N GLY A 37 -1.82 -14.90 -6.14
CA GLY A 37 -2.63 -16.07 -5.78
C GLY A 37 -3.10 -16.86 -6.99
N LEU A 38 -3.61 -16.19 -8.03
CA LEU A 38 -4.01 -16.83 -9.29
C LEU A 38 -2.83 -17.49 -9.99
N HIS A 39 -1.68 -16.83 -9.99
CA HIS A 39 -0.48 -17.33 -10.65
C HIS A 39 0.11 -18.54 -9.90
N VAL A 40 0.16 -18.51 -8.57
CA VAL A 40 0.53 -19.67 -7.73
C VAL A 40 -0.44 -20.84 -7.95
N HIS A 41 -1.75 -20.58 -8.03
CA HIS A 41 -2.76 -21.61 -8.28
C HIS A 41 -2.57 -22.30 -9.64
N ASN A 42 -2.15 -21.55 -10.65
CA ASN A 42 -1.95 -22.06 -12.01
C ASN A 42 -0.53 -22.58 -12.26
N LEU A 43 0.34 -22.57 -11.24
CA LEU A 43 1.73 -22.95 -11.40
C LEU A 43 1.87 -24.47 -11.56
N SER A 44 2.34 -24.89 -12.72
CA SER A 44 3.00 -26.18 -12.89
C SER A 44 4.38 -26.12 -12.19
N MET A 45 4.85 -27.24 -11.63
CA MET A 45 6.16 -27.38 -10.97
C MET A 45 7.38 -26.94 -11.82
N SER A 46 7.17 -26.61 -13.10
CA SER A 46 8.17 -26.16 -14.07
C SER A 46 8.40 -24.64 -14.13
N ASP A 47 7.57 -23.81 -13.48
CA ASP A 47 7.61 -22.34 -13.65
C ASP A 47 8.60 -21.66 -12.68
N SER A 48 9.90 -21.78 -12.98
CA SER A 48 11.01 -21.30 -12.15
C SER A 48 11.09 -19.78 -11.98
N MET A 49 10.50 -19.00 -12.90
CA MET A 49 10.54 -17.53 -12.86
C MET A 49 9.75 -16.94 -11.69
N LEU A 50 8.60 -17.51 -11.34
CA LEU A 50 7.86 -17.04 -10.17
C LEU A 50 8.66 -17.27 -8.89
N THR A 51 9.30 -18.44 -8.76
CA THR A 51 10.07 -18.79 -7.56
C THR A 51 11.20 -17.79 -7.31
N LEU A 52 11.77 -17.21 -8.36
CA LEU A 52 12.81 -16.18 -8.25
C LEU A 52 12.26 -14.83 -7.78
N CYS A 53 11.08 -14.43 -8.26
CA CYS A 53 10.51 -13.11 -8.00
C CYS A 53 9.56 -13.05 -6.80
N ILE A 54 9.13 -14.20 -6.25
CA ILE A 54 8.08 -14.23 -5.22
C ILE A 54 8.50 -13.52 -3.93
N GLY A 55 9.78 -13.60 -3.56
CA GLY A 55 10.31 -12.88 -2.39
C GLY A 55 10.18 -11.36 -2.54
N ASP A 56 10.49 -10.84 -3.73
CA ASP A 56 10.40 -9.40 -4.02
C ASP A 56 8.94 -8.95 -4.04
N ILE A 57 8.05 -9.73 -4.65
CA ILE A 57 6.61 -9.45 -4.68
C ILE A 57 6.04 -9.40 -3.25
N LEU A 58 6.38 -10.38 -2.42
CA LEU A 58 5.93 -10.43 -1.03
C LEU A 58 6.49 -9.27 -0.19
N SER A 59 7.74 -8.87 -0.42
CA SER A 59 8.35 -7.72 0.26
C SER A 59 7.61 -6.42 -0.11
N TYR A 60 7.28 -6.24 -1.39
CA TYR A 60 6.54 -5.06 -1.86
C TYR A 60 5.11 -5.01 -1.30
N LEU A 61 4.43 -6.16 -1.25
CA LEU A 61 3.12 -6.29 -0.61
C LEU A 61 3.17 -5.93 0.87
N HIS A 62 4.19 -6.43 1.58
CA HIS A 62 4.38 -6.14 2.98
C HIS A 62 4.55 -4.64 3.23
N ASP A 63 5.38 -3.95 2.44
CA ASP A 63 5.63 -2.53 2.62
C ASP A 63 4.39 -1.67 2.39
N ASP A 64 3.56 -2.02 1.40
CA ASP A 64 2.30 -1.34 1.13
C ASP A 64 1.30 -1.53 2.27
N ILE A 65 1.12 -2.77 2.72
CA ILE A 65 0.19 -3.08 3.81
C ILE A 65 0.68 -2.45 5.13
N ALA A 66 1.97 -2.52 5.41
CA ALA A 66 2.56 -1.93 6.60
C ALA A 66 2.44 -0.40 6.59
N PHE A 67 2.60 0.25 5.44
CA PHE A 67 2.33 1.69 5.30
C PHE A 67 0.87 2.00 5.60
N VAL A 68 -0.07 1.30 4.96
CA VAL A 68 -1.51 1.51 5.16
C VAL A 68 -1.86 1.35 6.64
N LEU A 69 -1.41 0.27 7.28
CA LEU A 69 -1.67 0.03 8.71
C LEU A 69 -1.08 1.09 9.63
N ARG A 70 0.13 1.59 9.34
CA ARG A 70 0.75 2.65 10.14
C ARG A 70 -0.05 3.95 10.05
N GLU A 71 -0.43 4.34 8.84
CA GLU A 71 -1.10 5.62 8.62
C GLU A 71 -2.57 5.59 9.06
N THR A 72 -3.28 4.45 8.94
CA THR A 72 -4.64 4.32 9.47
C THR A 72 -4.67 4.32 11.00
N LYS A 73 -3.69 3.70 11.67
CA LYS A 73 -3.55 3.74 13.13
C LYS A 73 -3.21 5.14 13.66
N LYS A 74 -2.37 5.91 12.95
CA LYS A 74 -2.07 7.30 13.31
C LYS A 74 -3.28 8.22 13.13
N GLY A 75 -4.15 7.92 12.16
CA GLY A 75 -5.36 8.69 11.85
C GLY A 75 -6.57 8.43 12.75
N GLY A 76 -6.47 7.54 13.75
CA GLY A 76 -7.58 7.19 14.64
C GLY A 76 -8.60 6.20 14.06
N GLY A 77 -8.20 5.40 13.07
CA GLY A 77 -9.03 4.32 12.54
C GLY A 77 -8.91 3.06 13.40
N LEU A 78 -9.87 2.92 14.34
CA LEU A 78 -10.08 1.90 15.39
C LEU A 78 -9.20 2.03 16.64
#